data_AF-A0ABD5SEI2-F1
#
_entry.id   AF-A0ABD5SEI2-F1
#
_cell.length_a   1.000
_cell.length_b   1.000
_cell.length_c   1.000
_cell.angle_alpha   90.00
_cell.angle_beta   90.00
_cell.angle_gamma   90.00
#
_symmetry.space_group_name_H-M   'P 1'
#
loop_
_entity.id
_entity.type
_entity.pdbx_description
1 polymer ?
#
loop_
_entity_poly.entity_id
_entity_poly.type
_entity_poly.pdbx_seq_one_letter_code
_entity_poly.pdbx_strand_id
1 'polypeptide(L)'
;MDEDHQFQALTLLHARSIQTSNEILAQIKHGYTDGAYARWRNLYETAATALFIKDHPDTGERFLDYRAIEDYYRAQTQQEYKDTLHIEGFSDEEMQILEDIREKMRDKYGKSFDDGGYGYGWANNHFDRATFLQIAEETELDHLKPYYELTHKLIHSGSTSATYSMGLIQDINSDTDQDMIQKYRLLSTPSSYGFTDAAQNTAISLAQTTTALLNLEPTPLRLVKMQGIQHLIDDIQREFLNTQKEIEKKAKSSKGESILEHTKPL
;
A
#
# COMPACT_ATOMS: atom_id res chain seq x y z
N MET A 1 16.45 -29.15 10.94
CA MET A 1 16.80 -27.74 10.74
C MET A 1 15.74 -26.99 11.51
N ASP A 2 16.12 -26.19 12.50
CA ASP A 2 15.15 -25.23 13.05
C ASP A 2 14.70 -24.35 11.88
N GLU A 3 13.39 -24.29 11.66
CA GLU A 3 12.80 -23.53 10.57
C GLU A 3 12.91 -22.04 10.94
N ASP A 4 13.68 -21.27 10.17
CA ASP A 4 13.80 -19.83 10.38
C ASP A 4 12.52 -19.16 9.87
N HIS A 5 11.49 -19.14 10.73
CA HIS A 5 10.20 -18.54 10.44
C HIS A 5 10.31 -17.05 10.10
N GLN A 6 11.30 -16.35 10.67
CA GLN A 6 11.56 -14.95 10.37
C GLN A 6 12.03 -14.80 8.92
N PHE A 7 13.01 -15.60 8.50
CA PHE A 7 13.46 -15.66 7.11
C PHE A 7 12.34 -16.04 6.15
N GLN A 8 11.51 -17.02 6.50
CA GLN A 8 10.37 -17.45 5.69
C GLN A 8 9.35 -16.31 5.51
N ALA A 9 8.91 -15.68 6.60
CA ALA A 9 7.96 -14.57 6.56
C ALA A 9 8.48 -13.40 5.71
N LEU A 10 9.74 -13.01 5.90
CA LEU A 10 10.36 -11.91 5.15
C LEU A 10 10.54 -12.25 3.67
N THR A 11 10.83 -13.50 3.34
CA THR A 11 10.89 -13.96 1.93
C THR A 11 9.53 -13.84 1.25
N LEU A 12 8.45 -14.24 1.93
CA LEU A 12 7.08 -14.12 1.39
C LEU A 12 6.66 -12.66 1.23
N LEU A 13 6.92 -11.82 2.22
CA LEU A 13 6.63 -10.38 2.17
C LEU A 13 7.46 -9.69 1.07
N HIS A 14 8.72 -10.07 0.89
CA HIS A 14 9.56 -9.56 -0.19
C HIS A 14 9.02 -9.94 -1.57
N ALA A 15 8.67 -11.21 -1.78
CA ALA A 15 8.06 -11.66 -3.04
C ALA A 15 6.75 -10.90 -3.33
N ARG A 16 5.90 -10.70 -2.30
CA ARG A 16 4.69 -9.90 -2.41
C ARG A 16 4.99 -8.44 -2.77
N SER A 17 6.00 -7.84 -2.15
CA SER A 17 6.40 -6.46 -2.41
C SER A 17 6.85 -6.24 -3.86
N ILE A 18 7.53 -7.23 -4.46
CA ILE A 18 7.91 -7.22 -5.89
C ILE A 18 6.65 -7.28 -6.76
N GLN A 19 5.72 -8.19 -6.45
CA GLN A 19 4.47 -8.32 -7.20
C GLN A 19 3.68 -7.00 -7.17
N THR A 20 3.47 -6.42 -5.99
CA THR A 20 2.75 -5.16 -5.82
C THR A 20 3.45 -4.01 -6.52
N SER A 21 4.79 -3.95 -6.48
CA SER A 21 5.56 -2.93 -7.23
C SER A 21 5.36 -3.04 -8.74
N ASN A 22 5.28 -4.26 -9.27
CA ASN A 22 4.99 -4.48 -10.69
C ASN A 22 3.55 -4.08 -11.07
N GLU A 23 2.56 -4.31 -10.20
CA GLU A 23 1.19 -3.82 -10.39
C GLU A 23 1.15 -2.29 -10.46
N ILE A 24 1.85 -1.61 -9.54
CA ILE A 24 1.94 -0.15 -9.52
C ILE A 24 2.61 0.36 -10.79
N LEU A 25 3.73 -0.25 -11.21
CA LEU A 25 4.41 0.10 -12.45
C LEU A 25 3.48 -0.08 -13.68
N ALA A 26 2.69 -1.14 -13.71
CA ALA A 26 1.71 -1.35 -14.77
C ALA A 26 0.64 -0.24 -14.77
N GLN A 27 0.14 0.17 -13.61
CA GLN A 27 -0.84 1.26 -13.51
C GLN A 27 -0.26 2.61 -13.92
N ILE A 28 0.99 2.91 -13.52
CA ILE A 28 1.73 4.10 -13.98
C ILE A 28 1.85 4.10 -15.51
N LYS A 29 2.27 2.98 -16.11
CA LYS A 29 2.44 2.86 -17.57
C LYS A 29 1.14 3.04 -18.36
N HIS A 30 -0.01 2.73 -17.76
CA HIS A 30 -1.33 2.87 -18.40
C HIS A 30 -2.09 4.13 -17.98
N GLY A 31 -1.47 5.01 -17.20
CA GLY A 31 -2.05 6.30 -16.87
C GLY A 31 -3.05 6.30 -15.71
N TYR A 32 -3.04 5.29 -14.83
CA TYR A 32 -4.00 5.15 -13.72
C TYR A 32 -3.38 5.54 -12.38
N THR A 33 -3.27 6.85 -12.13
CA THR A 33 -2.50 7.36 -10.98
C THR A 33 -3.13 7.10 -9.62
N ASP A 34 -4.45 7.29 -9.47
CA ASP A 34 -5.12 7.04 -8.18
C ASP A 34 -5.09 5.54 -7.84
N GLY A 35 -5.19 4.68 -8.87
CA GLY A 35 -4.99 3.24 -8.73
C GLY A 35 -3.57 2.89 -8.29
N ALA A 36 -2.56 3.48 -8.94
CA ALA A 36 -1.15 3.31 -8.59
C ALA A 36 -0.88 3.70 -7.13
N TYR A 37 -1.40 4.85 -6.71
CA TYR A 37 -1.21 5.35 -5.36
C TYR A 37 -1.97 4.52 -4.32
N ALA A 38 -3.16 4.05 -4.66
CA ALA A 38 -3.90 3.11 -3.82
C ALA A 38 -3.20 1.77 -3.65
N ARG A 39 -2.56 1.26 -4.70
CA ARG A 39 -1.76 0.04 -4.60
C ARG A 39 -0.50 0.23 -3.77
N TRP A 40 0.11 1.41 -3.82
CA TRP A 40 1.23 1.74 -2.94
C TRP A 40 0.87 1.60 -1.45
N ARG A 41 -0.37 1.90 -1.03
CA ARG A 41 -0.83 1.65 0.36
C ARG A 41 -0.54 0.23 0.84
N ASN A 42 -0.83 -0.77 0.02
CA ASN A 42 -0.58 -2.18 0.36
C ASN A 42 0.92 -2.47 0.46
N LEU A 43 1.73 -1.87 -0.42
CA LEU A 43 3.18 -2.01 -0.39
C LEU A 43 3.79 -1.34 0.86
N TYR A 44 3.25 -0.20 1.27
CA TYR A 44 3.60 0.47 2.52
C TYR A 44 3.27 -0.39 3.75
N GLU A 45 2.08 -0.97 3.82
CA GLU A 45 1.71 -1.92 4.88
C GLU A 45 2.65 -3.15 4.89
N THR A 46 3.00 -3.65 3.71
CA THR A 46 3.97 -4.76 3.55
C THR A 46 5.36 -4.36 4.05
N ALA A 47 5.81 -3.13 3.78
CA ALA A 47 7.11 -2.62 4.23
C ALA A 47 7.19 -2.49 5.75
N ALA A 48 6.18 -1.88 6.38
CA ALA A 48 6.10 -1.79 7.84
C ALA A 48 6.06 -3.18 8.49
N THR A 49 5.24 -4.09 7.96
CA THR A 49 5.16 -5.48 8.45
C THR A 49 6.51 -6.19 8.34
N ALA A 50 7.21 -6.06 7.22
CA ALA A 50 8.52 -6.68 7.03
C ALA A 50 9.59 -6.09 7.98
N LEU A 51 9.62 -4.78 8.18
CA LEU A 51 10.54 -4.16 9.12
C LEU A 51 10.24 -4.60 10.56
N PHE A 52 8.97 -4.64 10.94
CA PHE A 52 8.54 -5.07 12.26
C PHE A 52 8.93 -6.52 12.56
N ILE A 53 8.71 -7.45 11.62
CA ILE A 53 9.14 -8.85 11.77
C ILE A 53 10.67 -8.96 11.83
N LYS A 54 11.39 -8.13 11.07
CA LYS A 54 12.86 -8.07 11.10
C LYS A 54 13.37 -7.58 12.47
N ASP A 55 12.70 -6.62 13.09
CA ASP A 55 13.08 -6.05 14.39
C ASP A 55 12.58 -6.89 15.58
N HIS A 56 11.51 -7.67 15.40
CA HIS A 56 10.92 -8.56 16.41
C HIS A 56 10.83 -10.01 15.89
N PRO A 57 11.94 -10.79 15.93
CA PRO A 57 12.01 -12.13 15.34
C PRO A 57 10.95 -13.13 15.86
N ASP A 58 10.49 -12.95 17.10
CA ASP A 58 9.46 -13.78 17.73
C ASP A 58 8.08 -13.65 17.07
N THR A 59 7.90 -12.66 16.20
CA THR A 59 6.66 -12.43 15.45
C THR A 59 6.62 -13.15 14.10
N GLY A 60 7.74 -13.69 13.60
CA GLY A 60 7.79 -14.36 12.30
C GLY A 60 6.87 -15.59 12.22
N GLU A 61 6.95 -16.47 13.22
CA GLU A 61 6.06 -17.64 13.31
C GLU A 61 4.61 -17.23 13.54
N ARG A 62 4.38 -16.25 14.43
CA ARG A 62 3.05 -15.70 14.73
C ARG A 62 2.36 -15.16 13.48
N PHE A 63 3.10 -14.43 12.64
CA PHE A 63 2.61 -13.88 11.38
C PHE A 63 2.19 -14.99 10.41
N LEU A 64 3.00 -16.04 10.27
CA LEU A 64 2.69 -17.18 9.39
C LEU A 64 1.47 -17.97 9.88
N ASP A 65 1.41 -18.23 11.18
CA ASP A 65 0.33 -18.99 11.81
C ASP A 65 -1.00 -18.23 11.83
N TYR A 66 -0.98 -16.89 11.77
CA TYR A 66 -2.19 -16.07 11.82
C TYR A 66 -3.14 -16.30 10.65
N ARG A 67 -2.65 -16.86 9.55
CA ARG A 67 -3.48 -17.38 8.46
C ARG A 67 -4.61 -18.30 8.96
N ALA A 68 -4.40 -19.07 10.02
CA ALA A 68 -5.44 -19.91 10.61
C ALA A 68 -6.65 -19.11 11.13
N ILE A 69 -6.40 -17.93 11.72
CA ILE A 69 -7.45 -17.03 12.19
C ILE A 69 -8.20 -16.44 10.99
N GLU A 70 -7.46 -15.97 9.97
CA GLU A 70 -8.05 -15.43 8.74
C GLU A 70 -8.91 -16.47 8.00
N ASP A 71 -8.40 -17.70 7.86
CA ASP A 71 -9.10 -18.78 7.17
C ASP A 71 -10.41 -19.16 7.88
N TYR A 72 -10.44 -19.17 9.22
CA TYR A 72 -11.66 -19.38 10.00
C TYR A 72 -12.71 -18.29 9.79
N TYR A 73 -12.35 -17.01 9.98
CA TYR A 73 -13.32 -15.90 9.83
C TYR A 73 -13.78 -15.72 8.38
N ARG A 74 -12.91 -16.00 7.40
CA ARG A 74 -13.29 -16.06 5.99
C ARG A 74 -14.34 -17.15 5.76
N ALA A 75 -14.13 -18.35 6.31
CA ALA A 75 -15.07 -19.45 6.16
C ALA A 75 -16.42 -19.15 6.83
N GLN A 76 -16.43 -18.53 8.02
CA GLN A 76 -17.67 -18.07 8.66
C GLN A 76 -18.45 -17.09 7.78
N THR A 77 -17.76 -16.09 7.22
CA THR A 77 -18.39 -15.12 6.31
C THR A 77 -18.93 -15.81 5.07
N GLN A 78 -18.17 -16.72 4.46
CA GLN A 78 -18.64 -17.49 3.31
C GLN A 78 -19.88 -18.33 3.65
N GLN A 79 -19.91 -18.96 4.82
CA GLN A 79 -21.05 -19.75 5.28
C GLN A 79 -22.31 -18.91 5.48
N GLU A 80 -22.16 -17.67 5.98
CA GLU A 80 -23.26 -16.71 6.14
C GLU A 80 -23.89 -16.31 4.80
N TYR A 81 -23.06 -16.11 3.77
CA TYR A 81 -23.52 -15.59 2.46
C TYR A 81 -23.69 -16.65 1.38
N LYS A 82 -23.41 -17.94 1.64
CA LYS A 82 -23.39 -19.00 0.62
C LYS A 82 -24.65 -19.08 -0.23
N ASP A 83 -25.82 -18.99 0.40
CA ASP A 83 -27.11 -19.11 -0.28
C ASP A 83 -27.42 -17.87 -1.13
N THR A 84 -27.03 -16.69 -0.63
CA THR A 84 -27.20 -15.40 -1.34
C THR A 84 -26.28 -15.29 -2.55
N LEU A 85 -25.04 -15.78 -2.43
CA LEU A 85 -24.03 -15.75 -3.49
C LEU A 85 -24.12 -16.96 -4.44
N HIS A 86 -24.97 -17.94 -4.12
CA HIS A 86 -25.09 -19.21 -4.85
C HIS A 86 -23.74 -19.95 -5.00
N ILE A 87 -22.93 -19.93 -3.93
CA ILE A 87 -21.64 -20.62 -3.86
C ILE A 87 -21.74 -21.80 -2.89
N GLU A 88 -20.82 -22.75 -3.04
CA GLU A 88 -20.70 -23.86 -2.11
C GLU A 88 -20.20 -23.32 -0.75
N GLY A 89 -20.87 -23.74 0.33
CA GLY A 89 -20.42 -23.50 1.69
C GLY A 89 -19.51 -24.62 2.18
N PHE A 90 -19.03 -24.46 3.41
CA PHE A 90 -18.28 -25.50 4.10
C PHE A 90 -19.25 -26.50 4.74
N SER A 91 -18.82 -27.77 4.81
CA SER A 91 -19.50 -28.79 5.61
C SER A 91 -19.33 -28.51 7.10
N ASP A 92 -20.17 -29.12 7.93
CA ASP A 92 -20.06 -29.00 9.38
C ASP A 92 -18.72 -29.54 9.89
N GLU A 93 -18.20 -30.61 9.26
CA GLU A 93 -16.88 -31.15 9.58
C GLU A 93 -15.74 -30.19 9.19
N GLU A 94 -15.81 -29.56 8.01
CA GLU A 94 -14.81 -28.58 7.57
C GLU A 94 -14.78 -27.35 8.50
N MET A 95 -15.95 -26.87 8.90
CA MET A 95 -16.06 -25.78 9.87
C MET A 95 -15.47 -26.16 11.23
N GLN A 96 -15.75 -27.38 11.70
CA GLN A 96 -15.17 -27.87 12.96
C GLN A 96 -13.64 -27.98 12.88
N ILE A 97 -13.08 -28.42 11.75
CA ILE A 97 -11.63 -28.47 11.54
C ILE A 97 -11.01 -27.07 11.64
N LEU A 98 -11.62 -26.06 11.01
CA LEU A 98 -11.13 -24.67 11.08
C LEU A 98 -11.22 -24.10 12.49
N GLU A 99 -12.30 -24.41 13.21
CA GLU A 99 -12.47 -24.02 14.61
C GLU A 99 -11.40 -24.66 15.50
N ASP A 100 -11.15 -25.96 15.35
CA ASP A 100 -10.12 -26.68 16.11
C ASP A 100 -8.72 -26.12 15.84
N ILE A 101 -8.41 -25.73 14.60
CA ILE A 101 -7.13 -25.09 14.25
C ILE A 101 -7.04 -23.70 14.90
N ARG A 102 -8.12 -22.90 14.86
CA ARG A 102 -8.18 -21.59 15.53
C ARG A 102 -7.97 -21.73 17.04
N GLU A 103 -8.63 -22.68 17.70
CA GLU A 103 -8.46 -22.91 19.14
C GLU A 103 -7.02 -23.33 19.48
N LYS A 104 -6.38 -24.17 18.66
CA LYS A 104 -4.95 -24.49 18.82
C LYS A 104 -4.06 -23.25 18.76
N MET A 105 -4.36 -22.28 17.89
CA MET A 105 -3.60 -21.03 17.83
C MET A 105 -3.82 -20.16 19.08
N ARG A 106 -5.05 -20.12 19.60
CA ARG A 106 -5.38 -19.41 20.85
C ARG A 106 -4.72 -20.05 22.06
N ASP A 107 -4.60 -21.37 22.09
CA ASP A 107 -3.88 -22.10 23.13
C ASP A 107 -2.36 -21.85 23.04
N LYS A 108 -1.80 -21.80 21.82
CA LYS A 108 -0.37 -21.56 21.57
C LYS A 108 0.06 -20.13 21.90
N TYR A 109 -0.69 -19.12 21.45
CA TYR A 109 -0.28 -17.71 21.49
C TYR A 109 -1.06 -16.84 22.48
N GLY A 110 -2.10 -17.40 23.10
CA GLY A 110 -3.03 -16.69 23.96
C GLY A 110 -4.25 -16.14 23.22
N LYS A 111 -5.31 -15.86 23.98
CA LYS A 111 -6.60 -15.41 23.42
C LYS A 111 -6.52 -14.11 22.61
N SER A 112 -5.57 -13.23 22.92
CA SER A 112 -5.37 -11.98 22.18
C SER A 112 -4.83 -12.20 20.77
N PHE A 113 -4.23 -13.36 20.46
CA PHE A 113 -3.79 -13.68 19.10
C PHE A 113 -4.95 -13.68 18.10
N ASP A 114 -6.13 -14.11 18.56
CA ASP A 114 -7.36 -13.98 17.82
C ASP A 114 -8.03 -12.64 18.12
N ASP A 115 -7.87 -11.69 17.20
CA ASP A 115 -8.49 -10.37 17.27
C ASP A 115 -9.89 -10.33 16.64
N GLY A 116 -10.43 -11.45 16.13
CA GLY A 116 -11.66 -11.44 15.36
C GLY A 116 -11.46 -11.32 13.84
N GLY A 117 -10.25 -11.62 13.36
CA GLY A 117 -9.90 -11.51 11.94
C GLY A 117 -9.65 -10.08 11.47
N TYR A 118 -9.28 -9.16 12.37
CA TYR A 118 -8.97 -7.77 12.00
C TYR A 118 -7.59 -7.60 11.35
N GLY A 119 -6.74 -8.64 11.34
CA GLY A 119 -5.51 -8.69 10.55
C GLY A 119 -4.21 -8.45 11.33
N TYR A 120 -4.26 -8.14 12.62
CA TYR A 120 -3.07 -7.71 13.39
C TYR A 120 -2.83 -8.49 14.68
N GLY A 121 -3.69 -9.44 15.02
CA GLY A 121 -3.58 -10.24 16.26
C GLY A 121 -2.24 -10.96 16.44
N TRP A 122 -1.52 -11.25 15.36
CA TRP A 122 -0.17 -11.82 15.39
C TRP A 122 0.87 -10.94 16.10
N ALA A 123 0.66 -9.63 16.16
CA ALA A 123 1.54 -8.65 16.81
C ALA A 123 1.11 -8.29 18.25
N ASN A 124 0.02 -8.86 18.78
CA ASN A 124 -0.52 -8.53 20.11
C ASN A 124 0.36 -8.94 21.31
N ASN A 125 1.52 -9.54 21.08
CA ASN A 125 2.57 -9.69 22.10
C ASN A 125 3.37 -8.42 22.35
N HIS A 126 3.37 -7.48 21.41
CA HIS A 126 4.06 -6.20 21.53
C HIS A 126 3.10 -5.04 21.78
N PHE A 127 1.78 -5.28 21.66
CA PHE A 127 0.73 -4.27 21.84
C PHE A 127 -0.48 -4.85 22.57
N ASP A 128 -1.18 -4.04 23.39
CA ASP A 128 -2.46 -4.45 24.01
C ASP A 128 -3.50 -4.85 22.95
N ARG A 129 -3.55 -4.07 21.86
CA ARG A 129 -4.27 -4.35 20.63
C ARG A 129 -3.50 -3.72 19.49
N ALA A 130 -2.84 -4.54 18.69
CA ALA A 130 -2.07 -4.12 17.55
C ALA A 130 -2.98 -3.50 16.48
N THR A 131 -2.45 -2.46 15.86
CA THR A 131 -3.03 -1.79 14.71
C THR A 131 -1.92 -1.52 13.72
N PHE A 132 -2.28 -1.33 12.45
CA PHE A 132 -1.31 -0.91 11.45
C PHE A 132 -0.53 0.35 11.86
N LEU A 133 -1.20 1.34 12.44
CA LEU A 133 -0.56 2.59 12.83
C LEU A 133 0.50 2.38 13.92
N GLN A 134 0.26 1.51 14.90
CA GLN A 134 1.28 1.19 15.92
C GLN A 134 2.48 0.45 15.31
N ILE A 135 2.25 -0.46 14.37
CA ILE A 135 3.33 -1.15 13.64
C ILE A 135 4.14 -0.13 12.81
N ALA A 136 3.47 0.83 12.17
CA ALA A 136 4.15 1.89 11.42
C ALA A 136 4.94 2.84 12.34
N GLU A 137 4.43 3.17 13.52
CA GLU A 137 5.13 3.97 14.53
C GLU A 137 6.39 3.25 15.04
N GLU A 138 6.28 1.97 15.40
CA GLU A 138 7.41 1.16 15.88
C GLU A 138 8.51 1.01 14.82
N THR A 139 8.14 1.07 13.53
CA THR A 139 9.08 0.97 12.40
C THR A 139 9.52 2.32 11.83
N GLU A 140 9.23 3.42 12.51
CA GLU A 140 9.57 4.80 12.12
C GLU A 140 9.00 5.24 10.76
N LEU A 141 7.90 4.61 10.36
CA LEU A 141 7.23 4.80 9.08
C LEU A 141 5.94 5.63 9.17
N ASP A 142 5.50 5.98 10.39
CA ASP A 142 4.29 6.75 10.69
C ASP A 142 4.22 8.13 10.01
N HIS A 143 5.38 8.73 9.69
CA HIS A 143 5.46 9.98 8.91
C HIS A 143 4.77 9.89 7.53
N LEU A 144 4.52 8.68 7.02
CA LEU A 144 3.77 8.44 5.77
C LEU A 144 2.25 8.38 5.97
N LYS A 145 1.74 8.51 7.20
CA LYS A 145 0.31 8.51 7.52
C LYS A 145 -0.52 9.52 6.71
N PRO A 146 -0.09 10.77 6.46
CA PRO A 146 -0.86 11.70 5.63
C PRO A 146 -1.11 11.17 4.21
N TYR A 147 -0.10 10.50 3.62
CA TYR A 147 -0.20 9.86 2.32
C TYR A 147 -1.10 8.62 2.37
N TYR A 148 -0.98 7.80 3.42
CA TYR A 148 -1.87 6.66 3.66
C TYR A 148 -3.34 7.07 3.71
N GLU A 149 -3.68 8.10 4.50
CA GLU A 149 -5.04 8.60 4.61
C GLU A 149 -5.56 9.22 3.30
N LEU A 150 -4.69 9.86 2.52
CA LEU A 150 -5.05 10.37 1.20
C LEU A 150 -5.43 9.23 0.25
N THR A 151 -4.64 8.15 0.18
CA THR A 151 -4.96 7.00 -0.67
C THR A 151 -6.32 6.39 -0.32
N HIS A 152 -6.63 6.26 0.97
CA HIS A 152 -7.93 5.80 1.47
C HIS A 152 -9.07 6.70 0.95
N LYS A 153 -8.92 8.03 1.08
CA LYS A 153 -9.93 9.00 0.62
C LYS A 153 -10.11 9.02 -0.89
N LEU A 154 -9.07 8.69 -1.67
CA LEU A 154 -9.08 8.65 -3.13
C LEU A 154 -9.77 7.40 -3.71
N ILE A 155 -9.84 6.29 -2.96
CA ILE A 155 -10.45 5.04 -3.46
C ILE A 155 -11.80 4.69 -2.85
N HIS A 156 -12.10 5.17 -1.64
CA HIS A 156 -13.45 4.99 -1.11
C HIS A 156 -14.42 5.90 -1.83
N SER A 157 -15.65 5.41 -2.06
CA SER A 157 -16.76 6.15 -2.69
C SER A 157 -17.32 7.28 -1.82
N GLY A 158 -16.45 8.15 -1.32
CA GLY A 158 -16.76 9.37 -0.59
C GLY A 158 -16.66 10.61 -1.49
N SER A 159 -16.96 11.78 -0.91
CA SER A 159 -16.94 13.04 -1.66
C SER A 159 -15.56 13.40 -2.23
N THR A 160 -14.48 13.01 -1.54
CA THR A 160 -13.11 13.31 -1.99
C THR A 160 -12.79 12.61 -3.30
N SER A 161 -12.90 11.28 -3.39
CA SER A 161 -12.66 10.54 -4.64
C SER A 161 -13.58 10.95 -5.79
N ALA A 162 -14.80 11.41 -5.49
CA ALA A 162 -15.74 11.89 -6.49
C ALA A 162 -15.36 13.26 -7.09
N THR A 163 -14.52 14.04 -6.41
CA THR A 163 -14.24 15.44 -6.77
C THR A 163 -12.74 15.74 -6.94
N TYR A 164 -11.88 14.81 -6.55
CA TYR A 164 -10.43 14.98 -6.55
C TYR A 164 -9.73 13.73 -7.06
N SER A 165 -8.71 13.95 -7.88
CA SER A 165 -7.81 12.92 -8.41
C SER A 165 -6.40 13.50 -8.49
N MET A 166 -5.40 12.67 -8.20
CA MET A 166 -3.99 13.01 -8.39
C MET A 166 -3.65 13.25 -9.87
N GLY A 167 -4.48 12.73 -10.78
CA GLY A 167 -4.26 12.83 -12.23
C GLY A 167 -4.67 14.16 -12.83
N LEU A 168 -5.22 15.06 -12.00
CA LEU A 168 -5.64 16.40 -12.40
C LEU A 168 -4.57 17.42 -12.03
N ILE A 169 -4.10 18.18 -13.02
CA ILE A 169 -3.26 19.35 -12.78
C ILE A 169 -4.15 20.44 -12.16
N GLN A 170 -3.90 20.73 -10.88
CA GLN A 170 -4.57 21.82 -10.17
C GLN A 170 -3.97 23.18 -10.59
N ASP A 171 -4.83 24.17 -10.81
CA ASP A 171 -4.40 25.56 -10.96
C ASP A 171 -4.44 26.21 -9.57
N ILE A 172 -3.26 26.42 -8.97
CA ILE A 172 -3.14 26.90 -7.58
C ILE A 172 -3.27 28.44 -7.50
N ASN A 173 -3.48 29.12 -8.64
CA ASN A 173 -3.36 30.58 -8.76
C ASN A 173 -4.65 31.31 -9.21
N SER A 174 -5.81 30.66 -9.26
CA SER A 174 -7.06 31.30 -9.74
C SER A 174 -8.01 31.68 -8.61
N ASP A 175 -7.80 32.87 -8.02
CA ASP A 175 -8.69 33.50 -7.02
C ASP A 175 -10.02 34.03 -7.62
N THR A 176 -10.62 33.36 -8.59
CA THR A 176 -11.85 33.84 -9.24
C THR A 176 -13.00 32.85 -9.11
N ASP A 177 -14.21 33.37 -8.85
CA ASP A 177 -15.45 32.58 -8.67
C ASP A 177 -15.80 31.64 -9.85
N GLN A 178 -15.15 31.79 -11.02
CA GLN A 178 -15.26 30.84 -12.14
C GLN A 178 -14.61 29.46 -11.84
N ASP A 179 -13.81 29.33 -10.78
CA ASP A 179 -13.18 28.08 -10.37
C ASP A 179 -14.09 27.07 -9.68
N MET A 180 -15.31 27.47 -9.30
CA MET A 180 -16.30 26.53 -8.77
C MET A 180 -16.70 25.47 -9.83
N ILE A 181 -16.57 25.79 -11.13
CA ILE A 181 -16.75 24.83 -12.23
C ILE A 181 -15.47 23.99 -12.44
N GLN A 182 -14.29 24.52 -12.09
CA GLN A 182 -13.01 23.83 -12.18
C GLN A 182 -12.81 22.81 -11.03
N LYS A 183 -13.51 23.01 -9.91
CA LYS A 183 -13.56 22.12 -8.74
C LYS A 183 -14.14 20.72 -9.00
N TYR A 184 -14.75 20.51 -10.18
CA TYR A 184 -15.37 19.25 -10.59
C TYR A 184 -14.81 18.73 -11.92
N ARG A 185 -13.52 18.91 -12.17
CA ARG A 185 -12.87 18.25 -13.31
C ARG A 185 -12.99 16.74 -13.15
N LEU A 186 -13.76 16.11 -14.03
CA LEU A 186 -13.96 14.67 -14.04
C LEU A 186 -12.78 14.00 -14.74
N LEU A 187 -11.97 13.23 -14.01
CA LEU A 187 -11.01 12.33 -14.61
C LEU A 187 -11.69 10.97 -14.85
N SER A 188 -12.20 10.76 -16.06
CA SER A 188 -12.81 9.49 -16.47
C SER A 188 -11.90 8.60 -17.32
N THR A 189 -10.70 9.09 -17.65
CA THR A 189 -9.75 8.44 -18.56
C THR A 189 -8.34 8.43 -17.95
N PRO A 190 -7.42 7.63 -18.50
CA PRO A 190 -6.01 7.72 -18.14
C PRO A 190 -5.46 9.16 -18.18
N SER A 191 -4.55 9.47 -17.24
CA SER A 191 -3.79 10.72 -17.18
C SER A 191 -2.30 10.44 -17.39
N SER A 192 -1.57 11.42 -17.92
CA SER A 192 -0.10 11.39 -17.97
C SER A 192 0.55 12.08 -16.75
N TYR A 193 -0.26 12.53 -15.79
CA TYR A 193 0.15 13.30 -14.61
C TYR A 193 -0.19 12.58 -13.29
N GLY A 194 0.46 12.97 -12.19
CA GLY A 194 0.13 12.54 -10.83
C GLY A 194 0.93 11.36 -10.27
N PHE A 195 1.86 10.80 -11.06
CA PHE A 195 2.53 9.53 -10.71
C PHE A 195 3.69 9.65 -9.74
N THR A 196 4.20 10.85 -9.47
CA THR A 196 5.46 11.04 -8.73
C THR A 196 5.41 10.38 -7.36
N ASP A 197 4.39 10.69 -6.55
CA ASP A 197 4.29 10.15 -5.19
C ASP A 197 4.16 8.61 -5.20
N ALA A 198 3.36 8.07 -6.12
CA ALA A 198 3.21 6.62 -6.27
C ALA A 198 4.53 5.94 -6.66
N ALA A 199 5.26 6.50 -7.62
CA ALA A 199 6.53 5.94 -8.09
C ALA A 199 7.63 6.01 -7.01
N GLN A 200 7.78 7.18 -6.39
CA GLN A 200 8.77 7.42 -5.36
C GLN A 200 8.54 6.55 -4.14
N ASN A 201 7.31 6.53 -3.62
CA ASN A 201 7.02 5.75 -2.44
C ASN A 201 7.07 4.23 -2.73
N THR A 202 6.78 3.80 -3.96
CA THR A 202 6.98 2.41 -4.38
C THR A 202 8.45 2.01 -4.33
N ALA A 203 9.34 2.85 -4.87
CA ALA A 203 10.78 2.58 -4.85
C ALA A 203 11.31 2.50 -3.40
N ILE A 204 10.88 3.43 -2.54
CA ILE A 204 11.24 3.45 -1.11
C ILE A 204 10.72 2.20 -0.40
N SER A 205 9.43 1.89 -0.51
CA SER A 205 8.83 0.76 0.22
C SER A 205 9.38 -0.59 -0.27
N LEU A 206 9.66 -0.76 -1.56
CA LEU A 206 10.34 -1.95 -2.09
C LEU A 206 11.78 -2.07 -1.58
N ALA A 207 12.49 -0.95 -1.47
CA ALA A 207 13.83 -0.93 -0.90
C ALA A 207 13.83 -1.28 0.59
N GLN A 208 12.83 -0.80 1.34
CA GLN A 208 12.63 -1.13 2.76
C GLN A 208 12.39 -2.63 2.96
N THR A 209 11.47 -3.25 2.20
CA THR A 209 11.24 -4.71 2.28
C THR A 209 12.48 -5.51 1.87
N THR A 210 13.18 -5.07 0.82
CA THR A 210 14.43 -5.71 0.37
C THR A 210 15.52 -5.61 1.44
N THR A 211 15.63 -4.45 2.08
CA THR A 211 16.60 -4.18 3.16
C THR A 211 16.28 -5.01 4.41
N ALA A 212 15.01 -5.19 4.76
CA ALA A 212 14.59 -6.06 5.86
C ALA A 212 15.10 -7.51 5.64
N LEU A 213 14.89 -8.07 4.45
CA LEU A 213 15.35 -9.42 4.11
C LEU A 213 16.88 -9.54 4.06
N LEU A 214 17.57 -8.58 3.44
CA LEU A 214 19.04 -8.62 3.30
C LEU A 214 19.76 -8.50 4.65
N ASN A 215 19.17 -7.79 5.61
CA ASN A 215 19.73 -7.58 6.95
C ASN A 215 19.66 -8.79 7.88
N LEU A 216 18.93 -9.86 7.55
CA LEU A 216 18.92 -11.08 8.36
C LEU A 216 20.30 -11.73 8.45
N GLU A 217 21.08 -11.69 7.37
CA GLU A 217 22.47 -12.12 7.38
C GLU A 217 23.34 -11.09 6.66
N PRO A 218 23.79 -10.04 7.35
CA PRO A 218 24.54 -8.98 6.72
C PRO A 218 25.89 -9.50 6.23
N THR A 219 26.20 -9.26 4.95
CA THR A 219 27.52 -9.51 4.36
C THR A 219 27.98 -8.26 3.62
N PRO A 220 29.29 -8.03 3.41
CA PRO A 220 29.77 -6.86 2.65
C PRO A 220 29.08 -6.70 1.29
N LEU A 221 28.83 -7.82 0.59
CA LEU A 221 28.12 -7.80 -0.69
C LEU A 221 26.65 -7.37 -0.54
N ARG A 222 25.93 -7.82 0.50
CA ARG A 222 24.55 -7.40 0.76
C ARG A 222 24.48 -5.92 1.16
N LEU A 223 25.44 -5.43 1.95
CA LEU A 223 25.54 -4.00 2.28
C LEU A 223 25.75 -3.13 1.02
N VAL A 224 26.66 -3.54 0.13
CA VAL A 224 26.89 -2.85 -1.15
C VAL A 224 25.62 -2.87 -2.03
N LYS A 225 24.87 -3.99 -2.06
CA LYS A 225 23.58 -4.05 -2.76
C LYS A 225 22.57 -3.05 -2.21
N MET A 226 22.45 -2.93 -0.89
CA MET A 226 21.55 -1.95 -0.25
C MET A 226 21.94 -0.51 -0.58
N GLN A 227 23.24 -0.19 -0.60
CA GLN A 227 23.72 1.12 -1.06
C GLN A 227 23.42 1.38 -2.54
N GLY A 228 23.60 0.37 -3.39
CA GLY A 228 23.25 0.47 -4.81
C GLY A 228 21.76 0.71 -5.03
N ILE A 229 20.90 0.07 -4.24
CA ILE A 229 19.44 0.31 -4.26
C ILE A 229 19.14 1.77 -3.90
N GLN A 230 19.81 2.35 -2.89
CA GLN A 230 19.59 3.75 -2.51
C GLN A 230 19.87 4.71 -3.68
N HIS A 231 20.96 4.50 -4.44
CA HIS A 231 21.25 5.30 -5.62
C HIS A 231 20.15 5.19 -6.71
N LEU A 232 19.57 4.00 -6.88
CA LEU A 232 18.45 3.82 -7.83
C LEU A 232 17.19 4.55 -7.36
N ILE A 233 16.91 4.60 -6.06
CA ILE A 233 15.80 5.38 -5.50
C ILE A 233 16.01 6.86 -5.82
N ASP A 234 17.20 7.40 -5.56
CA ASP A 234 17.52 8.81 -5.79
C ASP A 234 17.31 9.18 -7.28
N ASP A 235 17.72 8.30 -8.19
CA ASP A 235 17.49 8.46 -9.63
C ASP A 235 16.00 8.43 -9.97
N ILE A 236 15.24 7.44 -9.48
CA ILE A 236 13.78 7.35 -9.69
C ILE A 236 13.09 8.63 -9.19
N GLN A 237 13.43 9.08 -7.98
CA GLN A 237 12.85 10.28 -7.39
C GLN A 237 13.09 11.51 -8.26
N ARG A 238 14.33 11.69 -8.70
CA ARG A 238 14.72 12.81 -9.56
C ARG A 238 14.00 12.76 -10.91
N GLU A 239 13.98 11.62 -11.59
CA GLU A 239 13.40 11.51 -12.94
C GLU A 239 11.87 11.73 -12.93
N PHE A 240 11.16 11.16 -11.96
CA PHE A 240 9.70 11.38 -11.85
C PHE A 240 9.38 12.85 -11.52
N LEU A 241 10.13 13.45 -10.58
CA LEU A 241 9.94 14.87 -10.22
C LEU A 241 10.21 15.80 -11.40
N ASN A 242 11.29 15.56 -12.15
CA ASN A 242 11.62 16.35 -13.35
C ASN A 242 10.54 16.22 -14.41
N THR A 243 10.11 14.98 -14.70
CA THR A 243 9.04 14.70 -15.67
C THR A 243 7.74 15.42 -15.29
N GLN A 244 7.34 15.36 -14.02
CA GLN A 244 6.14 16.06 -13.56
C GLN A 244 6.25 17.58 -13.76
N LYS A 245 7.39 18.18 -13.37
CA LYS A 245 7.65 19.62 -13.56
C LYS A 245 7.58 20.03 -15.03
N GLU A 246 8.09 19.20 -15.94
CA GLU A 246 7.97 19.45 -17.38
C GLU A 246 6.52 19.44 -17.87
N ILE A 247 5.71 18.48 -17.39
CA ILE A 247 4.28 18.40 -17.72
C ILE A 247 3.55 19.64 -17.21
N GLU A 248 3.78 20.04 -15.96
CA GLU A 248 3.19 21.26 -15.37
C GLU A 248 3.58 22.52 -16.16
N LYS A 249 4.85 22.63 -16.58
CA LYS A 249 5.33 23.76 -17.38
C LYS A 249 4.64 23.80 -18.75
N LYS A 250 4.53 22.67 -19.44
CA LYS A 250 3.83 22.56 -20.74
C LYS A 250 2.35 22.94 -20.62
N ALA A 251 1.68 22.48 -19.56
CA ALA A 251 0.28 22.81 -19.29
C ALA A 251 0.04 24.30 -19.00
N LYS A 252 1.01 25.00 -18.38
CA LYS A 252 0.95 26.45 -18.17
C LYS A 252 1.17 27.23 -19.47
N SER A 253 2.12 26.81 -20.31
CA SER A 253 2.38 27.46 -21.60
C SER A 253 1.19 27.36 -22.57
N SER A 254 0.53 26.20 -22.65
CA SER A 254 -0.64 26.02 -23.53
C SER A 254 -1.85 26.86 -23.11
N LYS A 255 -2.04 27.11 -21.80
CA LYS A 255 -3.05 28.05 -21.30
C LYS A 255 -2.75 29.50 -21.70
N GLY A 256 -1.47 29.91 -21.73
CA GLY A 256 -1.05 31.24 -22.15
C GLY A 256 -1.32 31.54 -23.62
N GLU A 257 -1.23 30.54 -24.50
CA GLU A 257 -1.53 30.67 -25.94
C GLU A 257 -3.03 30.76 -26.22
N SER A 258 -3.87 30.02 -25.47
CA SER A 258 -5.33 30.09 -25.57
C SER A 258 -5.91 31.47 -25.21
N ILE A 259 -5.27 32.22 -24.30
CA ILE A 259 -5.70 33.58 -23.92
C ILE A 259 -5.38 34.58 -25.03
N LEU A 260 -4.33 34.35 -25.83
CA LEU A 260 -3.91 35.23 -26.92
C LEU A 260 -4.76 35.07 -28.20
N GLU A 261 -5.42 33.93 -28.41
CA GLU A 261 -6.31 33.73 -29.56
C GLU A 261 -7.70 34.37 -29.38
N HIS A 262 -8.11 34.68 -28.15
CA HIS A 262 -9.40 35.35 -27.86
C HIS A 262 -9.31 36.89 -27.77
N THR A 263 -8.14 37.48 -27.99
CA THR A 263 -7.92 38.94 -28.01
C THR A 263 -7.64 39.49 -29.41
N LYS A 264 -8.32 38.99 -30.45
CA LYS A 264 -8.45 39.74 -31.70
C LYS A 264 -9.77 40.51 -31.69
N PRO A 265 -9.74 41.86 -31.65
CA PRO A 265 -10.96 42.65 -31.84
C PRO A 265 -11.48 42.44 -33.27
N LEU A 266 -12.81 42.44 -33.41
CA LEU A 266 -13.49 42.66 -34.70
C LEU A 266 -13.04 43.99 -35.32
#